data_AF-A0A7W0VCZ5-F1
#
_entry.id   AF-A0A7W0VCZ5-F1
#
_cell.length_a   1.000
_cell.length_b   1.000
_cell.length_c   1.000
_cell.angle_alpha   90.00
_cell.angle_beta   90.00
_cell.angle_gamma   90.00
#
_symmetry.space_group_name_H-M   'P 1'
#
loop_
_entity.id
_entity.type
_entity.pdbx_description
1 polymer ?
#
loop_
_entity_poly.entity_id
_entity_poly.type
_entity_poly.pdbx_seq_one_letter_code
_entity_poly.pdbx_strand_id
1 'polypeptide(L)'
;MIEAMHYAATGPGKRLRPAVLLAAAEACGGAHANALPAAAAIEMLHAYTLVHDDLPAMDDDDERRGRPTVHVAFGEGIAILAGDGLLTAAFGALAELGPYAGAAVAVLARRAGAFELLGGQAIDLTASPESLGSLASVERLHAAKTGALFAAAAELGGIAAGAPAATCASLGRYGLSIGIAFQHADDRDDQEFQELAEAAKERMRVLGEEARAIAQSFGGRGARLASIAAWFASQA
;
A
#
# COMPACT_ATOMS: atom_id res chain seq x y z
N MET A 1 9.90 -10.54 20.84
CA MET A 1 9.85 -9.33 19.96
C MET A 1 10.30 -9.65 18.54
N ILE A 2 11.56 -10.02 18.25
CA ILE A 2 11.98 -10.40 16.87
C ILE A 2 11.13 -11.52 16.27
N GLU A 3 10.78 -12.53 17.07
CA GLU A 3 9.86 -13.60 16.65
C GLU A 3 8.48 -13.08 16.25
N ALA A 4 7.93 -12.11 16.99
CA ALA A 4 6.64 -11.48 16.68
C ALA A 4 6.71 -10.65 15.38
N MET A 5 7.83 -9.96 15.14
CA MET A 5 8.06 -9.26 13.87
C MET A 5 8.08 -10.23 12.68
N HIS A 6 8.80 -11.35 12.81
CA HIS A 6 8.79 -12.40 11.79
C HIS A 6 7.39 -13.00 11.62
N TYR A 7 6.70 -13.33 12.71
CA TYR A 7 5.35 -13.88 12.68
C TYR A 7 4.39 -12.99 11.88
N ALA A 8 4.45 -11.67 12.09
CA ALA A 8 3.68 -10.67 11.36
C ALA A 8 4.08 -10.60 9.87
N ALA A 9 5.38 -10.37 9.61
CA ALA A 9 5.87 -10.13 8.26
C ALA A 9 5.73 -11.35 7.34
N THR A 10 5.88 -12.56 7.86
CA THR A 10 5.77 -13.81 7.09
C THR A 10 4.37 -14.44 7.15
N GLY A 11 3.36 -13.68 7.57
CA GLY A 11 1.95 -14.07 7.52
C GLY A 11 1.46 -14.41 6.10
N PRO A 12 0.31 -15.09 5.95
CA PRO A 12 -0.33 -15.27 4.65
C PRO A 12 -0.68 -13.91 4.05
N GLY A 13 -0.44 -13.71 2.76
CA GLY A 13 -0.79 -12.47 2.07
C GLY A 13 -0.50 -12.51 0.58
N LYS A 14 -1.23 -11.69 -0.19
CA LYS A 14 -1.12 -11.62 -1.66
C LYS A 14 0.20 -10.96 -2.13
N ARG A 15 0.91 -10.25 -1.25
CA ARG A 15 2.16 -9.52 -1.53
C ARG A 15 2.06 -8.56 -2.74
N LEU A 16 0.91 -7.91 -2.88
CA LEU A 16 0.61 -7.03 -4.02
C LEU A 16 1.53 -5.80 -4.08
N ARG A 17 1.86 -5.20 -2.94
CA ARG A 17 2.70 -3.99 -2.86
C ARG A 17 4.14 -4.27 -3.33
N PRO A 18 4.83 -5.32 -2.84
CA PRO A 18 6.10 -5.77 -3.43
C PRO A 18 6.01 -6.07 -4.92
N ALA A 19 4.94 -6.74 -5.37
CA ALA A 19 4.77 -7.06 -6.79
C ALA A 19 4.66 -5.79 -7.67
N VAL A 20 3.90 -4.79 -7.22
CA VAL A 20 3.79 -3.48 -7.89
C VAL A 20 5.14 -2.76 -7.93
N LEU A 21 5.89 -2.77 -6.83
CA LEU A 21 7.21 -2.14 -6.74
C LEU A 21 8.18 -2.79 -7.74
N LEU A 22 8.26 -4.12 -7.77
CA LEU A 22 9.15 -4.84 -8.67
C LEU A 22 8.75 -4.63 -10.15
N ALA A 23 7.45 -4.60 -10.44
CA ALA A 23 6.96 -4.28 -11.78
C ALA A 23 7.30 -2.83 -12.20
N ALA A 24 7.26 -1.88 -11.26
CA ALA A 24 7.64 -0.48 -11.51
C ALA A 24 9.16 -0.33 -11.74
N ALA A 25 9.98 -1.06 -10.99
CA ALA A 25 11.42 -1.12 -11.21
C ALA A 25 11.75 -1.70 -12.59
N GLU A 26 11.10 -2.81 -12.97
CA GLU A 26 11.25 -3.44 -14.29
C GLU A 26 10.82 -2.52 -15.43
N ALA A 27 9.71 -1.81 -15.26
CA ALA A 27 9.22 -0.83 -16.24
C ALA A 27 10.26 0.29 -16.52
N CYS A 28 11.01 0.68 -15.49
CA CYS A 28 12.11 1.65 -15.60
C CYS A 28 13.41 1.05 -16.13
N GLY A 29 13.51 -0.28 -16.25
CA GLY A 29 14.72 -1.01 -16.67
C GLY A 29 15.64 -1.42 -15.53
N GLY A 30 15.19 -1.33 -14.28
CA GLY A 30 15.91 -1.82 -13.11
C GLY A 30 15.82 -3.34 -12.98
N ALA A 31 16.86 -3.95 -12.41
CA ALA A 31 16.85 -5.36 -12.03
C ALA A 31 16.11 -5.54 -10.70
N HIS A 32 15.29 -6.60 -10.59
CA HIS A 32 14.55 -6.89 -9.35
C HIS A 32 15.47 -7.00 -8.12
N ALA A 33 16.66 -7.58 -8.28
CA ALA A 33 17.63 -7.72 -7.19
C ALA A 33 17.97 -6.38 -6.49
N ASN A 34 18.05 -5.29 -7.26
CA ASN A 34 18.34 -3.96 -6.74
C ASN A 34 17.13 -3.31 -6.04
N ALA A 35 15.92 -3.78 -6.35
CA ALA A 35 14.68 -3.28 -5.78
C ALA A 35 14.17 -4.14 -4.60
N LEU A 36 14.78 -5.29 -4.33
CA LEU A 36 14.40 -6.18 -3.22
C LEU A 36 14.43 -5.49 -1.85
N PRO A 37 15.42 -4.66 -1.49
CA PRO A 37 15.39 -3.96 -0.20
C PRO A 37 14.18 -3.03 -0.07
N ALA A 38 13.79 -2.34 -1.15
CA ALA A 38 12.59 -1.52 -1.18
C ALA A 38 11.30 -2.35 -1.13
N ALA A 39 11.27 -3.50 -1.80
CA ALA A 39 10.16 -4.46 -1.75
C ALA A 39 9.98 -5.05 -0.33
N ALA A 40 11.08 -5.32 0.38
CA ALA A 40 11.04 -5.74 1.76
C ALA A 40 10.55 -4.59 2.66
N ALA A 41 11.08 -3.38 2.47
CA ALA A 41 10.67 -2.20 3.25
C ALA A 41 9.18 -1.92 3.15
N ILE A 42 8.59 -1.97 1.95
CA ILE A 42 7.16 -1.70 1.78
C ILE A 42 6.28 -2.75 2.46
N GLU A 43 6.71 -4.02 2.47
CA GLU A 43 5.97 -5.10 3.11
C GLU A 43 6.16 -5.11 4.63
N MET A 44 7.35 -4.74 5.13
CA MET A 44 7.56 -4.47 6.56
C MET A 44 6.66 -3.32 7.01
N LEU A 45 6.57 -2.25 6.20
CA LEU A 45 5.70 -1.14 6.53
C LEU A 45 4.22 -1.59 6.56
N HIS A 46 3.77 -2.33 5.56
CA HIS A 46 2.42 -2.89 5.56
C HIS A 46 2.15 -3.83 6.75
N ALA A 47 3.12 -4.67 7.11
CA ALA A 47 2.98 -5.56 8.24
C ALA A 47 2.86 -4.77 9.55
N TYR A 48 3.60 -3.67 9.72
CA TYR A 48 3.46 -2.82 10.92
C TYR A 48 2.02 -2.31 11.04
N THR A 49 1.43 -1.79 9.95
CA THR A 49 0.10 -1.18 10.02
C THR A 49 -0.91 -2.19 10.52
N LEU A 50 -0.88 -3.41 9.97
CA LEU A 50 -1.78 -4.49 10.40
C LEU A 50 -1.58 -4.87 11.87
N VAL A 51 -0.32 -4.95 12.34
CA VAL A 51 -0.05 -5.29 13.75
C VAL A 51 -0.65 -4.26 14.71
N HIS A 52 -0.60 -2.97 14.34
CA HIS A 52 -1.17 -1.91 15.17
C HIS A 52 -2.69 -1.78 14.98
N ASP A 53 -3.20 -1.93 13.76
CA ASP A 53 -4.64 -1.95 13.47
C ASP A 53 -5.35 -3.08 14.24
N ASP A 54 -4.70 -4.25 14.39
CA ASP A 54 -5.25 -5.39 15.14
C ASP A 54 -5.36 -5.17 16.66
N LEU A 55 -4.83 -4.09 17.23
CA LEU A 55 -4.82 -3.90 18.70
C LEU A 55 -6.23 -3.62 19.26
N PRO A 56 -6.51 -3.94 20.54
CA PRO A 56 -7.80 -3.66 21.17
C PRO A 56 -8.22 -2.18 21.19
N ALA A 57 -7.26 -1.27 21.06
CA ALA A 57 -7.53 0.17 20.98
C ALA A 57 -7.87 0.66 19.56
N MET A 58 -7.84 -0.23 18.57
CA MET A 58 -8.03 0.02 17.15
C MET A 58 -9.17 -0.87 16.64
N ASP A 59 -8.90 -1.89 15.81
CA ASP A 59 -9.94 -2.77 15.25
C ASP A 59 -10.36 -3.90 16.21
N ASP A 60 -9.56 -4.20 17.25
CA ASP A 60 -9.81 -5.28 18.23
C ASP A 60 -9.98 -6.67 17.58
N ASP A 61 -9.21 -6.92 16.51
CA ASP A 61 -9.23 -8.17 15.75
C ASP A 61 -8.45 -9.30 16.49
N ASP A 62 -9.14 -10.37 16.88
CA ASP A 62 -8.50 -11.57 17.47
C ASP A 62 -7.79 -12.44 16.41
N GLU A 63 -8.30 -12.45 15.18
CA GLU A 63 -7.79 -13.26 14.07
C GLU A 63 -7.67 -12.50 12.76
N ARG A 64 -6.58 -12.73 12.03
CA ARG A 64 -6.37 -12.22 10.67
C ARG A 64 -5.99 -13.36 9.73
N ARG A 65 -6.82 -13.57 8.71
CA ARG A 65 -6.63 -14.63 7.68
C ARG A 65 -6.49 -16.04 8.29
N GLY A 66 -7.33 -16.34 9.29
CA GLY A 66 -7.37 -17.63 9.98
C GLY A 66 -6.15 -17.90 10.87
N ARG A 67 -5.46 -16.85 11.31
CA ARG A 67 -4.36 -16.92 12.29
C ARG A 67 -4.60 -15.92 13.41
N PRO A 68 -4.25 -16.24 14.66
CA PRO A 68 -4.28 -15.25 15.75
C PRO A 68 -3.47 -14.01 15.38
N THR A 69 -3.99 -12.83 15.69
CA THR A 69 -3.25 -11.58 15.52
C THR A 69 -2.07 -11.52 16.49
N VAL A 70 -1.15 -10.58 16.26
CA VAL A 70 0.12 -10.55 17.01
C VAL A 70 -0.12 -10.30 18.49
N HIS A 71 -1.10 -9.46 18.84
CA HIS A 71 -1.40 -9.16 20.23
C HIS A 71 -2.03 -10.36 20.94
N VAL A 72 -2.85 -11.18 20.26
CA VAL A 72 -3.37 -12.43 20.81
C VAL A 72 -2.26 -13.46 21.02
N ALA A 73 -1.35 -13.60 20.05
CA ALA A 73 -0.29 -14.61 20.12
C ALA A 73 0.86 -14.24 21.07
N PHE A 74 1.18 -12.95 21.22
CA PHE A 74 2.38 -12.48 21.92
C PHE A 74 2.13 -11.42 23.01
N GLY A 75 0.89 -10.96 23.17
CA GLY A 75 0.51 -9.87 24.07
C GLY A 75 0.66 -8.48 23.44
N GLU A 76 -0.19 -7.54 23.86
CA GLU A 76 -0.27 -6.17 23.34
C GLU A 76 1.07 -5.42 23.38
N GLY A 77 1.77 -5.47 24.52
CA GLY A 77 3.06 -4.77 24.67
C GLY A 77 4.13 -5.26 23.68
N ILE A 78 4.13 -6.55 23.34
CA ILE A 78 5.05 -7.09 22.33
C ILE A 78 4.57 -6.77 20.92
N ALA A 79 3.26 -6.76 20.67
CA ALA A 79 2.70 -6.37 19.39
C ALA A 79 3.04 -4.91 19.04
N ILE A 80 2.88 -3.98 19.99
CA ILE A 80 3.27 -2.58 19.83
C ILE A 80 4.74 -2.47 19.41
N LEU A 81 5.64 -3.09 20.19
CA LEU A 81 7.09 -3.08 19.89
C LEU A 81 7.44 -3.79 18.58
N ALA A 82 6.68 -4.81 18.17
CA ALA A 82 6.89 -5.49 16.90
C ALA A 82 6.50 -4.58 15.72
N GLY A 83 5.40 -3.82 15.83
CA GLY A 83 5.05 -2.81 14.85
C GLY A 83 6.12 -1.70 14.75
N ASP A 84 6.55 -1.15 15.89
CA ASP A 84 7.63 -0.14 15.91
C ASP A 84 8.94 -0.67 15.31
N GLY A 85 9.26 -1.93 15.60
CA GLY A 85 10.41 -2.63 15.04
C GLY A 85 10.32 -2.79 13.52
N LEU A 86 9.15 -3.18 12.99
CA LEU A 86 8.91 -3.33 11.56
C LEU A 86 8.97 -1.99 10.82
N LEU A 87 8.34 -0.95 11.38
CA LEU A 87 8.42 0.41 10.87
C LEU A 87 9.87 0.88 10.77
N THR A 88 10.66 0.68 11.83
CA THR A 88 12.07 1.09 11.87
C THR A 88 12.92 0.26 10.91
N ALA A 89 12.68 -1.06 10.84
CA ALA A 89 13.38 -1.96 9.92
C ALA A 89 13.12 -1.62 8.44
N ALA A 90 11.92 -1.13 8.10
CA ALA A 90 11.61 -0.67 6.75
C ALA A 90 12.56 0.44 6.28
N PHE A 91 12.84 1.44 7.14
CA PHE A 91 13.82 2.50 6.82
C PHE A 91 15.24 1.96 6.75
N GLY A 92 15.59 0.98 7.59
CA GLY A 92 16.87 0.26 7.49
C GLY A 92 17.05 -0.41 6.13
N ALA A 93 16.03 -1.13 5.64
CA ALA A 93 16.07 -1.77 4.33
C ALA A 93 16.17 -0.75 3.17
N LEU A 94 15.53 0.42 3.29
CA LEU A 94 15.68 1.48 2.29
C LEU A 94 17.11 2.06 2.24
N ALA A 95 17.85 2.04 3.35
CA ALA A 95 19.22 2.51 3.39
C ALA A 95 20.16 1.67 2.51
N GLU A 96 19.80 0.42 2.22
CA GLU A 96 20.56 -0.48 1.36
C GLU A 96 20.49 -0.12 -0.14
N LEU A 97 19.62 0.83 -0.53
CA LEU A 97 19.52 1.30 -1.93
C LEU A 97 20.68 2.21 -2.36
N GLY A 98 21.69 2.41 -1.51
CA GLY A 98 22.88 3.19 -1.80
C GLY A 98 22.55 4.63 -2.20
N PRO A 99 22.90 5.10 -3.41
CA PRO A 99 22.68 6.49 -3.81
C PRO A 99 21.20 6.90 -3.86
N TYR A 100 20.27 5.94 -3.90
CA TYR A 100 18.84 6.21 -3.96
C TYR A 100 18.15 6.22 -2.58
N ALA A 101 18.86 5.86 -1.51
CA ALA A 101 18.31 5.71 -0.16
C ALA A 101 17.62 7.00 0.33
N GLY A 102 18.25 8.17 0.17
CA GLY A 102 17.67 9.43 0.63
C GLY A 102 16.33 9.76 -0.03
N ALA A 103 16.21 9.53 -1.34
CA ALA A 103 14.95 9.74 -2.06
C ALA A 103 13.88 8.72 -1.64
N ALA A 104 14.27 7.46 -1.45
CA ALA A 104 13.37 6.40 -1.02
C ALA A 104 12.79 6.67 0.39
N VAL A 105 13.66 7.04 1.34
CA VAL A 105 13.26 7.40 2.70
C VAL A 105 12.30 8.59 2.69
N ALA A 106 12.58 9.63 1.88
CA ALA A 106 11.70 10.79 1.76
C ALA A 106 10.30 10.42 1.22
N VAL A 107 10.22 9.53 0.23
CA VAL A 107 8.94 9.03 -0.28
C VAL A 107 8.19 8.24 0.78
N LEU A 108 8.85 7.27 1.42
CA LEU A 108 8.18 6.43 2.42
C LEU A 108 7.72 7.25 3.62
N ALA A 109 8.54 8.16 4.14
CA ALA A 109 8.17 9.04 5.26
C ALA A 109 6.99 9.96 4.92
N ARG A 110 6.90 10.46 3.69
CA ARG A 110 5.77 11.27 3.24
C ARG A 110 4.49 10.43 3.10
N ARG A 111 4.57 9.31 2.37
CA ARG A 111 3.42 8.44 2.06
C ARG A 111 2.88 7.71 3.30
N ALA A 112 3.77 7.31 4.21
CA ALA A 112 3.41 6.68 5.47
C ALA A 112 3.07 7.69 6.59
N GLY A 113 3.20 8.99 6.33
CA GLY A 113 3.10 10.03 7.36
C GLY A 113 1.67 10.45 7.70
N ALA A 114 1.58 11.42 8.63
CA ALA A 114 0.32 11.94 9.18
C ALA A 114 -0.62 12.61 8.16
N PHE A 115 -0.12 13.02 7.00
CA PHE A 115 -0.95 13.63 5.95
C PHE A 115 -1.46 12.62 4.91
N GLU A 116 -1.02 11.37 4.99
CA GLU A 116 -1.43 10.30 4.07
C GLU A 116 -1.82 9.06 4.87
N LEU A 117 -1.03 7.97 4.91
CA LEU A 117 -1.41 6.70 5.55
C LEU A 117 -1.96 6.84 6.97
N LEU A 118 -1.17 7.42 7.89
CA LEU A 118 -1.58 7.61 9.28
C LEU A 118 -2.76 8.59 9.39
N GLY A 119 -2.83 9.56 8.49
CA GLY A 119 -3.97 10.47 8.39
C GLY A 119 -5.25 9.75 7.98
N GLY A 120 -5.14 8.80 7.06
CA GLY A 120 -6.23 7.91 6.63
C GLY A 120 -6.71 7.03 7.79
N GLN A 121 -5.80 6.41 8.54
CA GLN A 121 -6.14 5.66 9.75
C GLN A 121 -6.83 6.55 10.81
N ALA A 122 -6.34 7.77 11.03
CA ALA A 122 -6.97 8.69 11.96
C ALA A 122 -8.38 9.14 11.51
N ILE A 123 -8.58 9.34 10.21
CA ILE A 123 -9.91 9.61 9.66
C ILE A 123 -10.81 8.40 9.88
N ASP A 124 -10.34 7.20 9.58
CA ASP A 124 -11.13 5.97 9.73
C ASP A 124 -11.62 5.74 11.16
N LEU A 125 -10.75 5.95 12.15
CA LEU A 125 -11.09 5.84 13.57
C LEU A 125 -12.09 6.89 14.07
N THR A 126 -12.13 8.07 13.44
CA THR A 126 -12.90 9.23 13.95
C THR A 126 -14.06 9.64 13.07
N ALA A 127 -14.16 9.08 11.86
CA ALA A 127 -15.21 9.38 10.90
C ALA A 127 -16.56 8.88 11.43
N SER A 128 -17.55 9.78 11.42
CA SER A 128 -18.94 9.37 11.58
C SER A 128 -19.51 8.87 10.24
N PRO A 129 -20.55 8.02 10.23
CA PRO A 129 -21.19 7.58 8.99
C PRO A 129 -21.59 8.74 8.06
N GLU A 130 -22.03 9.88 8.61
CA GLU A 130 -22.40 11.06 7.84
C GLU A 130 -21.20 11.72 7.13
N SER A 131 -20.01 11.65 7.74
CA SER A 131 -18.78 12.22 7.17
C SER A 131 -18.28 11.47 5.93
N LEU A 132 -18.74 10.21 5.75
CA LEU A 132 -18.45 9.35 4.62
C LEU A 132 -19.65 9.20 3.65
N GLY A 133 -20.61 10.12 3.69
CA GLY A 133 -21.83 10.06 2.86
C GLY A 133 -21.67 10.40 1.36
N SER A 134 -20.44 10.53 0.85
CA SER A 134 -20.20 10.85 -0.56
C SER A 134 -19.05 10.03 -1.16
N LEU A 135 -19.10 9.78 -2.46
CA LEU A 135 -18.00 9.11 -3.16
C LEU A 135 -16.67 9.84 -2.94
N ALA A 136 -16.68 11.18 -2.94
CA ALA A 136 -15.47 11.98 -2.76
C ALA A 136 -14.87 11.91 -1.34
N SER A 137 -15.69 11.71 -0.30
CA SER A 137 -15.18 11.45 1.07
C SER A 137 -14.60 10.05 1.19
N VAL A 138 -15.30 9.05 0.65
CA VAL A 138 -14.83 7.65 0.64
C VAL A 138 -13.53 7.51 -0.15
N GLU A 139 -13.45 8.10 -1.34
CA GLU A 139 -12.23 8.05 -2.16
C GLU A 139 -11.05 8.75 -1.47
N ARG A 140 -11.28 9.83 -0.70
CA ARG A 140 -10.21 10.46 0.11
C ARG A 140 -9.70 9.53 1.21
N LEU A 141 -10.60 8.82 1.90
CA LEU A 141 -10.23 7.80 2.88
C LEU A 141 -9.43 6.68 2.21
N HIS A 142 -9.94 6.12 1.11
CA HIS A 142 -9.27 5.06 0.34
C HIS A 142 -7.89 5.48 -0.15
N ALA A 143 -7.77 6.69 -0.69
CA ALA A 143 -6.50 7.27 -1.14
C ALA A 143 -5.48 7.37 -0.01
N ALA A 144 -5.91 7.76 1.20
CA ALA A 144 -5.04 7.91 2.35
C ALA A 144 -4.69 6.56 2.99
N LYS A 145 -5.68 5.73 3.36
CA LYS A 145 -5.49 4.47 4.10
C LYS A 145 -4.83 3.36 3.26
N THR A 146 -5.25 3.21 2.00
CA THR A 146 -4.81 2.10 1.15
C THR A 146 -3.96 2.58 -0.03
N GLY A 147 -4.42 3.62 -0.74
CA GLY A 147 -3.79 4.16 -1.94
C GLY A 147 -2.38 4.70 -1.72
N ALA A 148 -2.13 5.38 -0.60
CA ALA A 148 -0.84 5.98 -0.28
C ALA A 148 0.30 4.96 -0.29
N LEU A 149 0.04 3.75 0.22
CA LEU A 149 1.07 2.72 0.29
C LEU A 149 1.30 2.01 -1.06
N PHE A 150 0.29 1.90 -1.91
CA PHE A 150 0.48 1.47 -3.31
C PHE A 150 1.22 2.53 -4.12
N ALA A 151 0.92 3.81 -3.91
CA ALA A 151 1.66 4.93 -4.51
C ALA A 151 3.14 4.90 -4.10
N ALA A 152 3.42 4.71 -2.80
CA ALA A 152 4.77 4.51 -2.29
C ALA A 152 5.47 3.33 -2.96
N ALA A 153 4.81 2.17 -3.06
CA ALA A 153 5.38 0.98 -3.70
C ALA A 153 5.83 1.27 -5.15
N ALA A 154 4.97 1.90 -5.94
CA ALA A 154 5.27 2.23 -7.34
C ALA A 154 6.37 3.30 -7.48
N GLU A 155 6.34 4.36 -6.66
CA GLU A 155 7.39 5.39 -6.61
C GLU A 155 8.76 4.79 -6.26
N LEU A 156 8.80 3.96 -5.21
CA LEU A 156 10.01 3.30 -4.74
C LEU A 156 10.61 2.36 -5.79
N GLY A 157 9.77 1.70 -6.60
CA GLY A 157 10.23 0.88 -7.72
C GLY A 157 10.99 1.71 -8.76
N GLY A 158 10.43 2.87 -9.13
CA GLY A 158 11.12 3.83 -10.02
C GLY A 158 12.42 4.35 -9.41
N ILE A 159 12.42 4.69 -8.12
CA ILE A 159 13.60 5.18 -7.40
C ILE A 159 14.70 4.12 -7.35
N ALA A 160 14.38 2.87 -7.02
CA ALA A 160 15.34 1.77 -6.98
C ALA A 160 15.95 1.45 -8.36
N ALA A 161 15.23 1.78 -9.44
CA ALA A 161 15.72 1.69 -10.81
C ALA A 161 16.49 2.94 -11.28
N GLY A 162 16.64 3.97 -10.44
CA GLY A 162 17.29 5.22 -10.80
C GLY A 162 16.51 6.09 -11.79
N ALA A 163 15.19 5.96 -11.83
CA ALA A 163 14.34 6.73 -12.73
C ALA A 163 14.29 8.22 -12.35
N PRO A 164 14.07 9.13 -13.30
CA PRO A 164 13.86 10.55 -13.01
C PRO A 164 12.65 10.79 -12.09
N ALA A 165 12.70 11.83 -11.27
CA ALA A 165 11.64 12.16 -10.32
C ALA A 165 10.24 12.28 -10.97
N ALA A 166 10.15 12.81 -12.19
CA ALA A 166 8.90 12.90 -12.94
C ALA A 166 8.32 11.51 -13.28
N THR A 167 9.18 10.55 -13.62
CA THR A 167 8.80 9.15 -13.86
C THR A 167 8.32 8.50 -12.57
N CYS A 168 9.03 8.69 -11.46
CA CYS A 168 8.61 8.20 -10.15
C CYS A 168 7.24 8.77 -9.74
N ALA A 169 7.03 10.09 -9.91
CA ALA A 169 5.73 10.72 -9.65
C ALA A 169 4.61 10.16 -10.53
N SER A 170 4.91 9.82 -11.81
CA SER A 170 3.95 9.14 -12.68
C SER A 170 3.59 7.75 -12.16
N LEU A 171 4.59 6.98 -11.72
CA LEU A 171 4.37 5.68 -11.06
C LEU A 171 3.57 5.83 -9.75
N GLY A 172 3.79 6.89 -8.98
CA GLY A 172 2.99 7.21 -7.80
C GLY A 172 1.51 7.39 -8.12
N ARG A 173 1.18 8.08 -9.22
CA ARG A 173 -0.21 8.18 -9.69
C ARG A 173 -0.76 6.81 -10.10
N TYR A 174 0.03 6.00 -10.80
CA TYR A 174 -0.36 4.62 -11.13
C TYR A 174 -0.70 3.83 -9.87
N GLY A 175 0.18 3.85 -8.85
CA GLY A 175 -0.02 3.14 -7.59
C GLY A 175 -1.24 3.65 -6.83
N LEU A 176 -1.45 4.96 -6.81
CA LEU A 176 -2.63 5.56 -6.18
C LEU A 176 -3.93 5.08 -6.85
N SER A 177 -3.99 5.11 -8.19
CA SER A 177 -5.19 4.72 -8.92
C SER A 177 -5.56 3.25 -8.68
N ILE A 178 -4.59 2.33 -8.73
CA ILE A 178 -4.87 0.91 -8.44
C ILE A 178 -5.22 0.66 -6.97
N GLY A 179 -4.62 1.42 -6.04
CA GLY A 179 -4.88 1.26 -4.61
C GLY A 179 -6.27 1.73 -4.20
N ILE A 180 -6.77 2.82 -4.79
CA ILE A 180 -8.15 3.27 -4.62
C ILE A 180 -9.12 2.25 -5.23
N ALA A 181 -8.85 1.80 -6.47
CA ALA A 181 -9.70 0.80 -7.11
C ALA A 181 -9.76 -0.51 -6.32
N PHE A 182 -8.65 -0.92 -5.71
CA PHE A 182 -8.62 -2.08 -4.83
C PHE A 182 -9.57 -1.93 -3.64
N GLN A 183 -9.56 -0.77 -2.97
CA GLN A 183 -10.39 -0.57 -1.79
C GLN A 183 -11.88 -0.50 -2.15
N HIS A 184 -12.26 0.12 -3.27
CA HIS A 184 -13.64 0.06 -3.75
C HIS A 184 -14.12 -1.38 -4.05
N ALA A 185 -13.23 -2.26 -4.52
CA ALA A 185 -13.57 -3.66 -4.74
C ALA A 185 -13.77 -4.40 -3.41
N ASP A 186 -12.86 -4.21 -2.45
CA ASP A 186 -12.93 -4.81 -1.11
C ASP A 186 -14.22 -4.35 -0.39
N ASP A 187 -14.50 -3.05 -0.33
CA ASP A 187 -15.73 -2.50 0.28
C ASP A 187 -17.01 -3.07 -0.34
N ARG A 188 -17.03 -3.28 -1.67
CA ARG A 188 -18.17 -3.93 -2.34
C ARG A 188 -18.35 -5.37 -1.87
N ASP A 189 -17.25 -6.12 -1.79
CA ASP A 189 -17.29 -7.52 -1.37
C ASP A 189 -17.74 -7.64 0.10
N ASP A 190 -17.40 -6.64 0.92
CA ASP A 190 -17.83 -6.49 2.33
C ASP A 190 -19.20 -5.81 2.49
N GLN A 191 -19.85 -5.44 1.38
CA GLN A 191 -21.16 -4.79 1.34
C GLN A 191 -21.23 -3.42 2.05
N GLU A 192 -20.12 -2.70 2.10
CA GLU A 192 -20.01 -1.34 2.60
C GLU A 192 -20.42 -0.29 1.54
N PHE A 193 -20.82 0.91 1.98
CA PHE A 193 -21.18 2.04 1.12
C PHE A 193 -22.12 1.70 -0.05
N GLN A 194 -23.11 0.83 0.17
CA GLN A 194 -23.98 0.29 -0.89
C GLN A 194 -24.66 1.37 -1.74
N GLU A 195 -25.04 2.49 -1.13
CA GLU A 195 -25.66 3.64 -1.82
C GLU A 195 -24.71 4.29 -2.85
N LEU A 196 -23.39 4.09 -2.71
CA LEU A 196 -22.35 4.63 -3.57
C LEU A 196 -21.79 3.60 -4.56
N ALA A 197 -22.26 2.34 -4.54
CA ALA A 197 -21.65 1.22 -5.26
C ALA A 197 -21.55 1.44 -6.79
N GLU A 198 -22.61 1.93 -7.43
CA GLU A 198 -22.59 2.21 -8.88
C GLU A 198 -21.60 3.33 -9.24
N ALA A 199 -21.51 4.36 -8.38
CA ALA A 199 -20.58 5.46 -8.58
C ALA A 199 -19.12 5.01 -8.36
N ALA A 200 -18.88 4.15 -7.36
CA ALA A 200 -17.59 3.52 -7.10
C ALA A 200 -17.15 2.63 -8.27
N LYS A 201 -18.07 1.84 -8.85
CA LYS A 201 -17.79 1.00 -10.03
C LYS A 201 -17.34 1.80 -11.24
N GLU A 202 -18.04 2.88 -11.58
CA GLU A 202 -17.62 3.76 -12.67
C GLU A 202 -16.27 4.42 -12.35
N ARG A 203 -16.04 4.79 -11.08
CA ARG A 203 -14.76 5.35 -10.66
C ARG A 203 -13.61 4.36 -10.82
N MET A 204 -13.80 3.09 -10.45
CA MET A 204 -12.81 2.02 -10.65
C MET A 204 -12.43 1.85 -12.13
N ARG A 205 -13.40 1.95 -13.04
CA ARG A 205 -13.14 1.90 -14.49
C ARG A 205 -12.21 3.03 -14.93
N VAL A 206 -12.48 4.27 -14.50
CA VAL A 206 -11.66 5.44 -14.81
C VAL A 206 -10.25 5.30 -14.23
N LEU A 207 -10.13 4.89 -12.97
CA LEU A 207 -8.84 4.67 -12.30
C LEU A 207 -8.02 3.57 -13.01
N GLY A 208 -8.67 2.50 -13.48
CA GLY A 208 -8.06 1.45 -14.27
C GLY A 208 -7.52 1.95 -15.61
N GLU A 209 -8.25 2.83 -16.29
CA GLU A 209 -7.81 3.46 -17.54
C GLU A 209 -6.62 4.40 -17.33
N GLU A 210 -6.64 5.21 -16.27
CA GLU A 210 -5.51 6.07 -15.87
C GLU A 210 -4.25 5.24 -15.60
N ALA A 211 -4.36 4.19 -14.78
CA ALA A 211 -3.25 3.30 -14.47
C ALA A 211 -2.72 2.60 -15.73
N ARG A 212 -3.61 2.13 -16.61
CA ARG A 212 -3.21 1.50 -17.87
C ARG A 212 -2.49 2.46 -18.81
N ALA A 213 -2.94 3.70 -18.92
CA ALA A 213 -2.28 4.73 -19.73
C ALA A 213 -0.86 5.01 -19.24
N ILE A 214 -0.68 5.11 -17.91
CA ILE A 214 0.65 5.28 -17.31
C ILE A 214 1.53 4.06 -17.60
N ALA A 215 1.02 2.84 -17.41
CA ALA A 215 1.78 1.62 -17.69
C ALA A 215 2.24 1.54 -19.17
N GLN A 216 1.36 1.89 -20.10
CA GLN A 216 1.66 1.89 -21.53
C GLN A 216 2.74 2.89 -21.93
N SER A 217 2.93 3.98 -21.17
CA SER A 217 3.99 4.96 -21.43
C SER A 217 5.41 4.38 -21.33
N PHE A 218 5.58 3.22 -20.68
CA PHE A 218 6.85 2.50 -20.58
C PHE A 218 7.10 1.51 -21.75
N GLY A 219 6.20 1.45 -22.73
CA GLY A 219 6.27 0.52 -23.85
C GLY A 219 6.23 -0.94 -23.39
N GLY A 220 7.00 -1.82 -24.03
CA GLY A 220 7.04 -3.24 -23.70
C GLY A 220 7.45 -3.55 -22.25
N ARG A 221 8.25 -2.69 -21.62
CA ARG A 221 8.68 -2.86 -20.21
C ARG A 221 7.54 -2.63 -19.22
N GLY A 222 6.49 -1.90 -19.62
CA GLY A 222 5.30 -1.65 -18.82
C GLY A 222 4.29 -2.80 -18.79
N ALA A 223 4.57 -3.94 -19.45
CA ALA A 223 3.59 -5.02 -19.61
C ALA A 223 3.05 -5.56 -18.27
N ARG A 224 3.92 -5.76 -17.27
CA ARG A 224 3.46 -6.23 -15.94
C ARG A 224 2.58 -5.21 -15.23
N LEU A 225 2.94 -3.93 -15.28
CA LEU A 225 2.10 -2.85 -14.75
C LEU A 225 0.73 -2.80 -15.46
N ALA A 226 0.70 -3.00 -16.77
CA ALA A 226 -0.54 -3.05 -17.53
C ALA A 226 -1.41 -4.25 -17.14
N SER A 227 -0.81 -5.43 -16.93
CA SER A 227 -1.53 -6.62 -16.44
C SER A 227 -2.09 -6.43 -15.03
N ILE A 228 -1.32 -5.82 -14.12
CA ILE A 228 -1.78 -5.51 -12.76
C ILE A 228 -2.96 -4.53 -12.81
N ALA A 229 -2.86 -3.44 -13.59
CA ALA A 229 -3.94 -2.48 -13.73
C ALA A 229 -5.21 -3.11 -14.32
N ALA A 230 -5.07 -3.99 -15.32
CA ALA A 230 -6.18 -4.72 -15.89
C ALA A 230 -6.86 -5.66 -14.88
N TRP A 231 -6.08 -6.32 -14.01
CA TRP A 231 -6.63 -7.18 -12.96
C TRP A 231 -7.43 -6.40 -11.92
N PHE A 232 -6.97 -5.22 -11.51
CA PHE A 232 -7.73 -4.35 -10.61
C PHE A 232 -9.00 -3.80 -11.28
N ALA A 233 -8.89 -3.38 -12.55
CA ALA A 233 -10.05 -2.91 -13.31
C ALA A 233 -11.12 -4.00 -13.52
N SER A 234 -10.71 -5.28 -13.63
CA SER A 234 -11.66 -6.38 -13.73
C SER A 234 -12.35 -6.72 -12.40
N GLN A 235 -11.92 -6.11 -11.28
CA GLN A 235 -12.62 -6.24 -10.01
C GLN A 235 -13.81 -5.28 -9.90
N ALA A 236 -14.09 -4.41 -10.89
CA ALA A 236 -15.20 -3.43 -10.86
C ALA A 236 -16.59 -4.06 -11.07
#